data_AF-A0A354B6T9-F1
#
_entry.id   AF-A0A354B6T9-F1
#
_cell.length_a   1.000
_cell.length_b   1.000
_cell.length_c   1.000
_cell.angle_alpha   90.00
_cell.angle_beta   90.00
_cell.angle_gamma   90.00
#
_symmetry.space_group_name_H-M   'P 1'
#
loop_
_entity.id
_entity.type
_entity.pdbx_description
1 polymer ?
#
loop_
_entity_poly.entity_id
_entity_poly.type
_entity_poly.pdbx_seq_one_letter_code
_entity_poly.pdbx_strand_id
1 'polypeptide(L)'
;MQRFVLAGLSHETNTFSPQPTTLGRFGRSDDESGLLHGPEAIARMAGTRTPIGGYLDILDGHDAELVVPLVASAVPSGRVTDESYETMAGRITDAVAAGADAVFLSLHGAMVTDSHDDAEGELLRRIRAIDPDIPIAVALDFHLGMSPELCGNATVVTGFRTYPHIDTYETAQRAGGTLLRALAGEVEPVISWGVLPLMTNMLNQTPLHQPMKDIMDRAIAAEA
;
A
#
# COMPACT_ATOMS: atom_id res chain seq x y z
N MET A 1 -24.27 3.62 7.05
CA MET A 1 -23.36 2.58 6.54
C MET A 1 -22.09 3.29 6.16
N GLN A 2 -20.96 2.90 6.73
CA GLN A 2 -19.66 3.49 6.38
C GLN A 2 -19.28 3.09 4.95
N ARG A 3 -18.42 3.85 4.27
CA ARG A 3 -17.95 3.58 2.91
C ARG A 3 -16.44 3.56 2.86
N PHE A 4 -15.85 2.40 2.61
CA PHE A 4 -14.40 2.22 2.60
C PHE A 4 -13.87 2.01 1.18
N VAL A 5 -12.74 2.64 0.89
CA VAL A 5 -11.98 2.40 -0.34
C VAL A 5 -10.82 1.46 -0.02
N LEU A 6 -10.73 0.35 -0.75
CA LEU A 6 -9.64 -0.63 -0.67
C LEU A 6 -8.94 -0.72 -2.02
N ALA A 7 -7.68 -0.32 -2.10
CA ALA A 7 -6.91 -0.38 -3.34
C ALA A 7 -5.56 -1.06 -3.18
N GLY A 8 -5.14 -1.77 -4.22
CA GLY A 8 -3.80 -2.33 -4.36
C GLY A 8 -3.10 -1.76 -5.58
N LEU A 9 -1.90 -1.21 -5.38
CA LEU A 9 -1.06 -0.71 -6.47
C LEU A 9 0.41 -0.98 -6.12
N SER A 10 1.01 -1.97 -6.77
CA SER A 10 2.31 -2.48 -6.37
C SER A 10 3.27 -2.63 -7.56
N HIS A 11 4.43 -1.98 -7.47
CA HIS A 11 5.55 -2.16 -8.37
C HIS A 11 6.84 -1.74 -7.66
N GLU A 12 7.91 -2.49 -7.91
CA GLU A 12 9.25 -2.12 -7.47
C GLU A 12 10.02 -1.59 -8.69
N THR A 13 10.47 -0.34 -8.62
CA THR A 13 11.17 0.28 -9.73
C THR A 13 12.69 0.14 -9.60
N ASN A 14 13.31 -0.41 -10.65
CA ASN A 14 14.72 -0.22 -10.93
C ASN A 14 14.90 0.96 -11.90
N THR A 15 15.30 2.11 -11.39
CA THR A 15 15.47 3.35 -12.18
C THR A 15 16.60 3.28 -13.23
N PHE A 16 17.47 2.27 -13.18
CA PHE A 16 18.49 2.01 -14.20
C PHE A 16 18.01 1.06 -15.30
N SER A 17 16.85 0.42 -15.13
CA SER A 17 16.29 -0.45 -16.15
C SER A 17 15.79 0.38 -17.34
N PRO A 18 16.20 0.07 -18.58
CA PRO A 18 15.73 0.77 -19.78
C PRO A 18 14.33 0.33 -20.22
N GLN A 19 13.74 -0.66 -19.55
CA GLN A 19 12.42 -1.22 -19.89
C GLN A 19 11.33 -0.52 -19.08
N PRO A 20 10.57 0.43 -19.67
CA PRO A 20 9.50 1.10 -18.95
C PRO A 20 8.38 0.14 -18.56
N THR A 21 7.68 0.49 -17.49
CA THR A 21 6.54 -0.27 -16.98
C THR A 21 5.25 0.39 -17.44
N THR A 22 4.64 -0.17 -18.49
CA THR A 22 3.36 0.30 -19.03
C THR A 22 2.16 -0.42 -18.38
N LEU A 23 0.97 0.14 -18.54
CA LEU A 23 -0.28 -0.35 -17.94
C LEU A 23 -0.53 -1.84 -18.20
N GLY A 24 -0.20 -2.33 -19.40
CA GLY A 24 -0.35 -3.74 -19.76
C GLY A 24 0.46 -4.71 -18.90
N ARG A 25 1.46 -4.24 -18.15
CA ARG A 25 2.22 -5.08 -17.19
C ARG A 25 1.52 -5.27 -15.85
N PHE A 26 0.49 -4.46 -15.55
CA PHE A 26 -0.29 -4.52 -14.33
C PHE A 26 -1.58 -5.35 -14.49
N GLY A 27 -1.94 -5.67 -15.74
CA GLY A 27 -3.24 -6.24 -16.08
C GLY A 27 -3.46 -7.66 -15.56
N ARG A 28 -4.62 -7.90 -14.96
CA ARG A 28 -5.05 -9.17 -14.37
C ARG A 28 -6.55 -9.48 -14.55
N SER A 29 -7.29 -8.64 -15.26
CA SER A 29 -8.70 -8.86 -15.61
C SER A 29 -8.87 -9.01 -17.12
N ASP A 30 -9.95 -9.69 -17.50
CA ASP A 30 -10.36 -9.93 -18.89
C ASP A 30 -11.23 -8.79 -19.46
N ASP A 31 -11.56 -7.77 -18.66
CA ASP A 31 -12.33 -6.61 -19.11
C ASP A 31 -11.54 -5.61 -19.98
N GLU A 32 -12.24 -4.61 -20.52
CA GLU A 32 -11.65 -3.60 -21.41
C GLU A 32 -10.57 -2.74 -20.75
N SER A 33 -10.57 -2.63 -19.41
CA SER A 33 -9.53 -1.94 -18.67
C SER A 33 -8.29 -2.79 -18.42
N GLY A 34 -8.43 -4.12 -18.46
CA GLY A 34 -7.39 -5.09 -18.12
C GLY A 34 -7.03 -5.12 -16.63
N LEU A 35 -7.64 -4.29 -15.80
CA LEU A 35 -7.27 -4.09 -14.39
C LEU A 35 -8.32 -4.69 -13.46
N LEU A 36 -7.86 -5.50 -12.50
CA LEU A 36 -8.75 -6.16 -11.54
C LEU A 36 -9.40 -5.13 -10.62
N HIS A 37 -10.74 -5.13 -10.52
CA HIS A 37 -11.50 -4.17 -9.70
C HIS A 37 -12.86 -4.74 -9.26
N GLY A 38 -13.57 -3.99 -8.41
CA GLY A 38 -14.96 -4.26 -8.01
C GLY A 38 -15.18 -5.66 -7.42
N PRO A 39 -16.35 -6.27 -7.68
CA PRO A 39 -16.67 -7.61 -7.19
C PRO A 39 -15.70 -8.70 -7.66
N GLU A 40 -15.12 -8.58 -8.85
CA GLU A 40 -14.12 -9.53 -9.35
C GLU A 40 -12.86 -9.49 -8.48
N ALA A 41 -12.37 -8.28 -8.15
CA ALA A 41 -11.22 -8.12 -7.26
C ALA A 41 -11.48 -8.73 -5.89
N ILE A 42 -12.66 -8.48 -5.30
CA ILE A 42 -13.04 -9.05 -4.01
C ILE A 42 -13.00 -10.58 -4.08
N ALA A 43 -13.65 -11.17 -5.08
CA ALA A 43 -13.73 -12.62 -5.23
C ALA A 43 -12.34 -13.28 -5.42
N ARG A 44 -11.43 -12.64 -6.17
CA ARG A 44 -10.09 -13.17 -6.42
C ARG A 44 -9.14 -13.00 -5.24
N MET A 45 -9.32 -11.97 -4.43
CA MET A 45 -8.42 -11.64 -3.32
C MET A 45 -8.89 -12.21 -1.98
N ALA A 46 -10.19 -12.51 -1.83
CA ALA A 46 -10.72 -13.18 -0.64
C ALA A 46 -10.02 -14.52 -0.38
N GLY A 47 -9.71 -14.79 0.89
CA GLY A 47 -9.00 -16.00 1.32
C GLY A 47 -7.53 -16.08 0.90
N THR A 48 -6.97 -15.05 0.26
CA THR A 48 -5.54 -14.99 -0.07
C THR A 48 -4.73 -14.45 1.11
N ARG A 49 -3.49 -14.93 1.26
CA ARG A 49 -2.52 -14.39 2.23
C ARG A 49 -1.83 -13.12 1.72
N THR A 50 -2.61 -12.18 1.21
CA THR A 50 -2.13 -10.87 0.72
C THR A 50 -2.67 -9.74 1.60
N PRO A 51 -2.14 -8.50 1.50
CA PRO A 51 -2.71 -7.40 2.27
C PRO A 51 -4.17 -7.11 1.92
N ILE A 52 -4.55 -7.24 0.65
CA ILE A 52 -5.95 -7.08 0.22
C ILE A 52 -6.83 -8.15 0.85
N GLY A 53 -6.42 -9.43 0.80
CA GLY A 53 -7.16 -10.52 1.44
C GLY A 53 -7.28 -10.33 2.96
N GLY A 54 -6.21 -9.89 3.62
CA GLY A 54 -6.23 -9.59 5.06
C GLY A 54 -7.17 -8.46 5.43
N TYR A 55 -7.24 -7.39 4.62
CA TYR A 55 -8.19 -6.31 4.90
C TYR A 55 -9.64 -6.72 4.60
N LEU A 56 -9.88 -7.55 3.59
CA LEU A 56 -11.22 -8.13 3.35
C LEU A 56 -11.71 -8.93 4.57
N ASP A 57 -10.86 -9.77 5.17
CA ASP A 57 -11.21 -10.53 6.38
C ASP A 57 -11.49 -9.62 7.58
N ILE A 58 -10.77 -8.50 7.72
CA ILE A 58 -11.02 -7.51 8.79
C ILE A 58 -12.40 -6.85 8.64
N LEU A 59 -12.83 -6.64 7.39
CA LEU A 59 -14.13 -6.04 7.09
C LEU A 59 -15.27 -7.06 7.05
N ASP A 60 -14.99 -8.36 7.15
CA ASP A 60 -16.04 -9.37 7.20
C ASP A 60 -16.91 -9.14 8.46
N GLY A 61 -18.21 -8.97 8.25
CA GLY A 61 -19.16 -8.61 9.30
C GLY A 61 -19.19 -7.13 9.74
N HIS A 62 -18.40 -6.23 9.13
CA HIS A 62 -18.58 -4.79 9.28
C HIS A 62 -19.76 -4.29 8.41
N ASP A 63 -20.60 -3.42 8.95
CA ASP A 63 -21.68 -2.73 8.20
C ASP A 63 -21.09 -1.57 7.37
N ALA A 64 -20.30 -1.93 6.36
CA ALA A 64 -19.61 -1.01 5.46
C ALA A 64 -19.83 -1.36 3.99
N GLU A 65 -20.04 -0.33 3.17
CA GLU A 65 -19.91 -0.41 1.72
C GLU A 65 -18.42 -0.46 1.37
N LEU A 66 -18.00 -1.48 0.62
CA LEU A 66 -16.62 -1.61 0.17
C LEU A 66 -16.49 -1.29 -1.32
N VAL A 67 -15.63 -0.33 -1.64
CA VAL A 67 -15.28 0.04 -3.02
C VAL A 67 -13.85 -0.39 -3.30
N VAL A 68 -13.67 -1.24 -4.32
CA VAL A 68 -12.35 -1.70 -4.76
C VAL A 68 -12.07 -1.15 -6.16
N PRO A 69 -11.49 0.07 -6.29
CA PRO A 69 -11.29 0.68 -7.60
C PRO A 69 -10.22 -0.01 -8.45
N LEU A 70 -9.25 -0.65 -7.78
CA LEU A 70 -8.10 -1.28 -8.43
C LEU A 70 -7.35 -2.23 -7.51
N VAL A 71 -6.95 -3.38 -8.03
CA VAL A 71 -5.89 -4.24 -7.50
C VAL A 71 -4.91 -4.55 -8.64
N ALA A 72 -3.79 -3.84 -8.67
CA ALA A 72 -2.79 -3.90 -9.73
C ALA A 72 -1.41 -4.23 -9.18
N SER A 73 -0.70 -5.13 -9.87
CA SER A 73 0.71 -5.37 -9.57
C SER A 73 1.49 -5.77 -10.81
N ALA A 74 2.69 -5.23 -10.95
CA ALA A 74 3.62 -5.55 -12.02
C ALA A 74 4.95 -6.09 -11.45
N VAL A 75 5.58 -7.00 -12.19
CA VAL A 75 6.90 -7.54 -11.85
C VAL A 75 7.95 -6.41 -11.87
N PRO A 76 8.95 -6.40 -10.98
CA PRO A 76 9.97 -5.36 -10.91
C PRO A 76 10.62 -5.06 -12.27
N SER A 77 10.69 -3.78 -12.63
CA SER A 77 11.17 -3.32 -13.94
C SER A 77 11.51 -1.82 -13.91
N GLY A 78 11.61 -1.13 -15.05
CA GLY A 78 11.94 0.30 -15.10
C GLY A 78 10.80 1.20 -14.65
N ARG A 79 10.99 2.52 -14.76
CA ARG A 79 10.01 3.53 -14.34
C ARG A 79 8.61 3.23 -14.90
N VAL A 80 7.59 3.43 -14.07
CA VAL A 80 6.19 3.38 -14.50
C VAL A 80 5.91 4.58 -15.37
N THR A 81 5.30 4.39 -16.53
CA THR A 81 4.98 5.55 -17.37
C THR A 81 3.95 6.44 -16.70
N ASP A 82 4.07 7.77 -16.84
CA ASP A 82 3.10 8.68 -16.23
C ASP A 82 1.67 8.37 -16.68
N GLU A 83 1.44 8.05 -17.95
CA GLU A 83 0.13 7.60 -18.45
C GLU A 83 -0.44 6.41 -17.65
N SER A 84 0.41 5.42 -17.34
CA SER A 84 0.00 4.24 -16.59
C SER A 84 -0.31 4.59 -15.13
N TYR A 85 0.55 5.41 -14.53
CA TYR A 85 0.36 5.89 -13.16
C TYR A 85 -0.91 6.74 -13.03
N GLU A 86 -1.11 7.73 -13.89
CA GLU A 86 -2.31 8.59 -13.91
C GLU A 86 -3.59 7.77 -14.08
N THR A 87 -3.57 6.74 -14.94
CA THR A 87 -4.71 5.83 -15.10
C THR A 87 -5.03 5.07 -13.80
N MET A 88 -4.02 4.56 -13.11
CA MET A 88 -4.20 3.75 -11.90
C MET A 88 -4.50 4.59 -10.66
N ALA A 89 -3.71 5.64 -10.43
CA ALA A 89 -3.91 6.60 -9.34
C ALA A 89 -5.25 7.32 -9.49
N GLY A 90 -5.61 7.71 -10.72
CA GLY A 90 -6.90 8.34 -11.05
C GLY A 90 -8.09 7.50 -10.58
N ARG A 91 -8.09 6.19 -10.83
CA ARG A 91 -9.16 5.30 -10.34
C ARG A 91 -9.32 5.31 -8.83
N ILE A 92 -8.20 5.36 -8.10
CA ILE A 92 -8.20 5.40 -6.63
C ILE A 92 -8.74 6.75 -6.16
N THR A 93 -8.23 7.85 -6.72
CA THR A 93 -8.67 9.20 -6.34
C THR A 93 -10.13 9.47 -6.71
N ASP A 94 -10.60 8.96 -7.84
CA ASP A 94 -12.00 9.09 -8.26
C ASP A 94 -12.95 8.35 -7.29
N ALA A 95 -12.55 7.17 -6.82
CA ALA A 95 -13.31 6.42 -5.82
C ALA A 95 -13.39 7.15 -4.48
N VAL A 96 -12.31 7.81 -4.06
CA VAL A 96 -12.31 8.66 -2.86
C VAL A 96 -13.18 9.91 -3.07
N ALA A 97 -13.08 10.57 -4.23
CA ALA A 97 -13.87 11.75 -4.57
C ALA A 97 -15.38 11.48 -4.64
N ALA A 98 -15.78 10.24 -4.95
CA ALA A 98 -17.17 9.80 -4.87
C ALA A 98 -17.70 9.66 -3.42
N GLY A 99 -16.84 9.86 -2.42
CA GLY A 99 -17.14 9.74 -0.99
C GLY A 99 -16.50 8.49 -0.39
N ALA A 100 -15.77 8.65 0.71
CA ALA A 100 -15.20 7.57 1.50
C ALA A 100 -14.99 8.04 2.95
N ASP A 101 -15.27 7.16 3.91
CA ASP A 101 -15.01 7.39 5.33
C ASP A 101 -13.59 6.94 5.74
N ALA A 102 -12.99 6.05 4.96
CA ALA A 102 -11.61 5.59 5.17
C ALA A 102 -11.02 4.94 3.91
N VAL A 103 -9.69 4.96 3.83
CA VAL A 103 -8.93 4.37 2.72
C VAL A 103 -7.90 3.38 3.27
N PHE A 104 -7.89 2.17 2.72
CA PHE A 104 -6.83 1.20 2.91
C PHE A 104 -6.09 0.99 1.59
N LEU A 105 -4.77 1.19 1.62
CA LEU A 105 -3.88 1.07 0.47
C LEU A 105 -2.85 -0.03 0.72
N SER A 106 -2.85 -1.04 -0.15
CA SER A 106 -1.76 -2.01 -0.27
C SER A 106 -0.80 -1.53 -1.34
N LEU A 107 0.27 -0.85 -0.94
CA LEU A 107 1.27 -0.29 -1.84
C LEU A 107 2.60 -1.05 -1.72
N HIS A 108 3.48 -0.94 -2.71
CA HIS A 108 4.83 -1.47 -2.57
C HIS A 108 5.68 -0.54 -1.68
N GLY A 109 5.64 0.77 -1.96
CA GLY A 109 6.49 1.77 -1.33
C GLY A 109 7.76 2.08 -2.12
N ALA A 110 7.96 1.50 -3.31
CA ALA A 110 9.17 1.70 -4.13
C ALA A 110 8.84 1.96 -5.60
N MET A 111 7.63 2.47 -5.87
CA MET A 111 7.21 2.82 -7.21
C MET A 111 7.78 4.19 -7.57
N VAL A 112 8.39 4.26 -8.75
CA VAL A 112 8.91 5.49 -9.33
C VAL A 112 8.33 5.63 -10.74
N THR A 113 7.73 6.79 -11.02
CA THR A 113 7.17 7.12 -12.34
C THR A 113 8.18 7.91 -13.17
N ASP A 114 7.81 8.31 -14.38
CA ASP A 114 8.63 9.24 -15.16
C ASP A 114 8.76 10.60 -14.44
N SER A 115 7.69 11.08 -13.80
CA SER A 115 7.64 12.39 -13.13
C SER A 115 7.78 12.36 -11.60
N HIS A 116 7.58 11.20 -10.95
CA HIS A 116 7.55 11.10 -9.48
C HIS A 116 8.55 10.06 -8.97
N ASP A 117 9.58 10.49 -8.23
CA ASP A 117 10.49 9.59 -7.52
C ASP A 117 9.87 8.96 -6.25
N ASP A 118 8.70 9.45 -5.84
CA ASP A 118 7.86 8.91 -4.77
C ASP A 118 6.41 8.88 -5.23
N ALA A 119 6.03 7.79 -5.90
CA ALA A 119 4.68 7.64 -6.44
C ALA A 119 3.65 7.44 -5.31
N GLU A 120 3.99 6.69 -4.28
CA GLU A 120 3.10 6.45 -3.14
C GLU A 120 2.78 7.75 -2.37
N GLY A 121 3.78 8.57 -2.07
CA GLY A 121 3.56 9.88 -1.47
C GLY A 121 2.71 10.80 -2.33
N GLU A 122 2.95 10.83 -3.65
CA GLU A 122 2.11 11.60 -4.58
C GLU A 122 0.65 11.13 -4.57
N LEU A 123 0.39 9.82 -4.55
CA LEU A 123 -0.97 9.27 -4.45
C LEU A 123 -1.65 9.74 -3.16
N LEU A 124 -0.96 9.62 -2.02
CA LEU A 124 -1.49 10.04 -0.72
C LEU A 124 -1.77 11.55 -0.66
N ARG A 125 -0.88 12.37 -1.23
CA ARG A 125 -1.07 13.83 -1.36
C ARG A 125 -2.32 14.17 -2.15
N ARG A 126 -2.58 13.44 -3.26
CA ARG A 126 -3.80 13.63 -4.08
C ARG A 126 -5.06 13.24 -3.31
N ILE A 127 -5.02 12.14 -2.55
CA ILE A 127 -6.14 11.73 -1.67
C ILE A 127 -6.42 12.82 -0.62
N ARG A 128 -5.38 13.35 0.03
CA ARG A 128 -5.51 14.46 1.00
C ARG A 128 -6.02 15.77 0.40
N ALA A 129 -5.75 16.01 -0.88
CA ALA A 129 -6.32 17.17 -1.57
C ALA A 129 -7.83 17.05 -1.80
N ILE A 130 -8.36 15.83 -1.85
CA ILE A 130 -9.81 15.56 -1.95
C ILE A 130 -10.47 15.69 -0.58
N ASP A 131 -9.88 15.04 0.42
CA ASP A 131 -10.33 15.12 1.82
C ASP A 131 -9.11 15.21 2.74
N PRO A 132 -8.85 16.38 3.36
CA PRO A 132 -7.71 16.58 4.25
C PRO A 132 -7.71 15.67 5.48
N ASP A 133 -8.88 15.24 5.96
CA ASP A 133 -9.05 14.57 7.24
C ASP A 133 -9.33 13.06 7.11
N ILE A 134 -9.53 12.56 5.88
CA ILE A 134 -9.85 11.14 5.65
C ILE A 134 -8.82 10.18 6.27
N PRO A 135 -9.18 9.21 7.10
CA PRO A 135 -8.23 8.24 7.62
C PRO A 135 -7.65 7.34 6.51
N ILE A 136 -6.32 7.28 6.41
CA ILE A 136 -5.60 6.49 5.39
C ILE A 136 -4.65 5.51 6.08
N ALA A 137 -4.86 4.21 5.86
CA ALA A 137 -3.90 3.18 6.25
C ALA A 137 -3.15 2.63 5.05
N VAL A 138 -1.84 2.46 5.20
CA VAL A 138 -0.96 1.93 4.17
C VAL A 138 -0.22 0.71 4.69
N ALA A 139 -0.37 -0.41 3.97
CA ALA A 139 0.46 -1.60 4.12
C ALA A 139 1.53 -1.60 3.02
N LEU A 140 2.80 -1.68 3.42
CA LEU A 140 3.98 -1.49 2.56
C LEU A 140 4.89 -2.72 2.54
N ASP A 141 5.64 -2.87 1.45
CA ASP A 141 6.65 -3.91 1.30
C ASP A 141 7.86 -3.70 2.22
N PHE A 142 8.63 -4.75 2.49
CA PHE A 142 9.87 -4.65 3.26
C PHE A 142 10.90 -3.72 2.61
N HIS A 143 10.92 -3.63 1.27
CA HIS A 143 11.84 -2.81 0.48
C HIS A 143 11.31 -1.41 0.20
N LEU A 144 10.28 -0.97 0.93
CA LEU A 144 9.72 0.37 0.82
C LEU A 144 10.79 1.48 0.94
N GLY A 145 10.54 2.60 0.28
CA GLY A 145 11.19 3.88 0.48
C GLY A 145 10.25 4.81 1.23
N MET A 146 10.45 4.99 2.54
CA MET A 146 9.72 6.01 3.28
C MET A 146 10.10 7.41 2.80
N SER A 147 9.11 8.28 2.66
CA SER A 147 9.31 9.68 2.30
C SER A 147 8.58 10.62 3.29
N PRO A 148 8.98 11.91 3.35
CA PRO A 148 8.22 12.91 4.10
C PRO A 148 6.77 13.02 3.61
N GLU A 149 6.53 12.90 2.31
CA GLU A 149 5.21 13.05 1.70
C GLU A 149 4.28 11.90 2.11
N LEU A 150 4.75 10.65 2.03
CA LEU A 150 4.00 9.47 2.49
C LEU A 150 3.69 9.58 3.99
N CYS A 151 4.69 9.91 4.82
CA CYS A 151 4.52 10.03 6.26
C CYS A 151 3.57 11.16 6.65
N GLY A 152 3.65 12.30 5.97
CA GLY A 152 2.84 13.48 6.28
C GLY A 152 1.38 13.35 5.87
N ASN A 153 1.07 12.47 4.91
CA ASN A 153 -0.28 12.29 4.39
C ASN A 153 -0.96 11.00 4.89
N ALA A 154 -0.24 10.04 5.49
CA ALA A 154 -0.83 8.81 6.04
C ALA A 154 -1.37 8.99 7.48
N THR A 155 -2.36 8.19 7.85
CA THR A 155 -2.81 8.06 9.26
C THR A 155 -2.14 6.86 9.93
N VAL A 156 -2.03 5.74 9.21
CA VAL A 156 -1.37 4.51 9.69
C VAL A 156 -0.43 4.02 8.60
N VAL A 157 0.81 3.67 8.97
CA VAL A 157 1.78 3.03 8.08
C VAL A 157 2.32 1.78 8.75
N THR A 158 2.28 0.66 8.05
CA THR A 158 2.91 -0.59 8.50
C THR A 158 3.68 -1.22 7.35
N GLY A 159 4.85 -1.78 7.64
CA GLY A 159 5.66 -2.53 6.68
C GLY A 159 5.66 -4.02 6.97
N PHE A 160 5.98 -4.83 5.96
CA PHE A 160 6.29 -6.25 6.16
C PHE A 160 7.48 -6.41 7.11
N ARG A 161 7.49 -7.50 7.88
CA ARG A 161 8.55 -7.79 8.86
C ARG A 161 9.45 -8.94 8.44
N THR A 162 9.15 -9.62 7.33
CA THR A 162 9.88 -10.80 6.88
C THR A 162 10.43 -10.67 5.47
N TYR A 163 11.58 -11.32 5.22
CA TYR A 163 12.17 -11.52 3.90
C TYR A 163 12.75 -12.95 3.83
N PRO A 164 12.21 -13.86 2.99
CA PRO A 164 11.11 -13.64 2.04
C PRO A 164 9.78 -13.25 2.72
N HIS A 165 8.94 -12.51 2.00
CA HIS A 165 7.70 -11.93 2.54
C HIS A 165 6.64 -13.01 2.76
N ILE A 166 6.42 -13.39 4.01
CA ILE A 166 5.39 -14.39 4.41
C ILE A 166 4.33 -13.80 5.34
N ASP A 167 4.51 -12.55 5.77
CA ASP A 167 3.68 -11.83 6.74
C ASP A 167 2.85 -10.68 6.13
N THR A 168 2.60 -10.73 4.82
CA THR A 168 1.91 -9.63 4.10
C THR A 168 0.44 -9.51 4.53
N TYR A 169 -0.22 -10.63 4.81
CA TYR A 169 -1.56 -10.69 5.41
C TYR A 169 -1.59 -10.07 6.81
N GLU A 170 -0.66 -10.47 7.68
CA GLU A 170 -0.53 -9.97 9.05
C GLU A 170 -0.19 -8.47 9.07
N THR A 171 0.46 -7.97 8.02
CA THR A 171 0.72 -6.53 7.85
C THR A 171 -0.58 -5.77 7.60
N ALA A 172 -1.49 -6.30 6.78
CA ALA A 172 -2.82 -5.72 6.64
C ALA A 172 -3.61 -5.76 7.95
N GLN A 173 -3.47 -6.82 8.75
CA GLN A 173 -4.08 -6.87 10.08
C GLN A 173 -3.60 -5.75 11.00
N ARG A 174 -2.29 -5.43 10.97
CA ARG A 174 -1.73 -4.30 11.73
C ARG A 174 -2.25 -2.95 11.20
N ALA A 175 -2.16 -2.70 9.90
CA ALA A 175 -2.61 -1.44 9.29
C ALA A 175 -4.12 -1.24 9.44
N GLY A 176 -4.90 -2.21 8.96
CA GLY A 176 -6.37 -2.14 8.94
C GLY A 176 -6.98 -2.20 10.33
N GLY A 177 -6.48 -3.06 11.21
CA GLY A 177 -6.93 -3.10 12.60
C GLY A 177 -6.69 -1.77 13.32
N THR A 178 -5.53 -1.14 13.12
CA THR A 178 -5.24 0.18 13.71
C THR A 178 -6.13 1.27 13.11
N LEU A 179 -6.42 1.20 11.81
CA LEU A 179 -7.35 2.11 11.13
C LEU A 179 -8.76 2.04 11.73
N LEU A 180 -9.31 0.85 11.90
CA LEU A 180 -10.65 0.68 12.48
C LEU A 180 -10.72 1.17 13.92
N ARG A 181 -9.68 0.92 14.72
CA ARG A 181 -9.57 1.46 16.09
C ARG A 181 -9.50 2.98 16.10
N ALA A 182 -8.80 3.59 15.13
CA ALA A 182 -8.75 5.04 14.98
C ALA A 182 -10.13 5.62 14.61
N LEU A 183 -10.85 4.98 13.68
CA LEU A 183 -12.21 5.36 13.31
C LEU A 183 -13.20 5.24 14.48
N ALA A 184 -13.01 4.25 15.35
CA ALA A 184 -13.79 4.06 16.57
C ALA A 184 -13.43 5.05 17.70
N GLY A 185 -12.39 5.88 17.51
CA GLY A 185 -11.90 6.81 18.53
C GLY A 185 -11.17 6.12 19.70
N GLU A 186 -10.75 4.86 19.53
CA GLU A 186 -10.04 4.10 20.56
C GLU A 186 -8.55 4.45 20.61
N VAL A 187 -8.00 4.93 19.49
CA VAL A 187 -6.60 5.35 19.35
C VAL A 187 -6.50 6.61 18.50
N GLU A 188 -5.45 7.38 18.74
CA GLU A 188 -5.06 8.53 17.91
C GLU A 188 -3.65 8.25 17.38
N PRO A 189 -3.51 7.64 16.18
CA PRO A 189 -2.21 7.28 15.64
C PRO A 189 -1.34 8.52 15.39
N VAL A 190 -0.04 8.41 15.70
CA VAL A 190 0.96 9.44 15.41
C VAL A 190 2.10 8.79 14.63
N ILE A 191 2.55 9.44 13.56
CA ILE A 191 3.69 8.98 12.77
C ILE A 191 4.96 9.73 13.20
N SER A 192 5.98 8.96 13.60
CA SER A 192 7.33 9.45 13.80
C SER A 192 8.27 8.68 12.87
N TRP A 193 9.06 9.39 12.08
CA TRP A 193 9.91 8.80 11.05
C TRP A 193 11.26 9.52 10.95
N GLY A 194 12.26 8.83 10.41
CA GLY A 194 13.57 9.41 10.12
C GLY A 194 14.41 8.51 9.21
N VAL A 195 15.41 9.11 8.56
CA VAL A 195 16.33 8.42 7.65
C VAL A 195 17.70 8.29 8.27
N LEU A 196 18.28 7.10 8.17
CA LEU A 196 19.72 6.90 8.30
C LEU A 196 20.33 6.93 6.90
N PRO A 197 21.39 7.72 6.62
CA PRO A 197 22.05 7.76 5.32
C PRO A 197 22.91 6.50 5.12
N LEU A 198 22.26 5.34 5.11
CA LEU A 198 22.83 4.01 5.05
C LEU A 198 22.02 3.18 4.04
N MET A 199 22.71 2.54 3.10
CA MET A 199 22.11 1.50 2.27
C MET A 199 22.44 0.14 2.86
N THR A 200 21.43 -0.71 3.03
CA THR A 200 21.61 -2.10 3.45
C THR A 200 22.03 -2.95 2.26
N ASN A 201 22.80 -4.01 2.50
CA ASN A 201 23.17 -4.94 1.45
C ASN A 201 21.94 -5.80 1.09
N MET A 202 21.38 -5.62 -0.11
CA MET A 202 20.17 -6.32 -0.60
C MET A 202 20.24 -7.85 -0.46
N LEU A 203 21.43 -8.45 -0.49
CA LEU A 203 21.61 -9.90 -0.34
C LEU A 203 21.60 -10.38 1.12
N ASN A 204 21.65 -9.46 2.09
CA ASN A 204 21.75 -9.74 3.52
C ASN A 204 20.65 -9.01 4.33
N GLN A 205 19.47 -8.86 3.73
CA GLN A 205 18.32 -8.20 4.34
C GLN A 205 17.38 -9.14 5.09
N THR A 206 17.61 -10.46 5.08
CA THR A 206 16.71 -11.39 5.79
C THR A 206 16.74 -11.17 7.30
N PRO A 207 15.59 -10.93 7.95
CA PRO A 207 15.49 -10.86 9.42
C PRO A 207 15.77 -12.20 10.12
N LEU A 208 16.02 -13.28 9.37
CA LEU A 208 16.51 -14.55 9.92
C LEU A 208 17.99 -14.50 10.31
N HIS A 209 18.75 -13.53 9.80
CA HIS A 209 20.18 -13.40 10.01
C HIS A 209 20.59 -12.00 10.46
N GLN A 210 21.73 -11.91 11.13
CA GLN A 210 22.32 -10.63 11.49
C GLN A 210 22.84 -9.90 10.24
N PRO A 211 22.80 -8.55 10.21
CA PRO A 211 22.38 -7.66 11.29
C PRO A 211 20.87 -7.36 11.32
N MET A 212 20.10 -7.76 10.30
CA MET A 212 18.69 -7.38 10.19
C MET A 212 17.81 -7.98 11.28
N LYS A 213 18.15 -9.19 11.76
CA LYS A 213 17.44 -9.84 12.86
C LYS A 213 17.30 -8.93 14.09
N ASP A 214 18.41 -8.41 14.61
CA ASP A 214 18.37 -7.57 15.82
C ASP A 214 17.61 -6.25 15.60
N ILE A 215 17.70 -5.69 14.40
CA ILE A 215 16.97 -4.47 14.03
C ILE A 215 15.46 -4.73 14.03
N MET A 216 15.03 -5.80 13.36
CA MET A 216 13.61 -6.15 13.26
C MET A 216 13.03 -6.62 14.59
N ASP A 217 13.76 -7.42 15.38
CA ASP A 217 13.33 -7.84 16.72
C ASP A 217 13.08 -6.62 17.62
N ARG A 218 13.98 -5.62 17.58
CA ARG A 218 13.81 -4.36 18.32
C ARG A 218 12.61 -3.56 17.85
N ALA A 219 12.36 -3.49 16.54
CA ALA A 219 11.19 -2.81 15.99
C ALA A 219 9.89 -3.50 16.41
N ILE A 220 9.82 -4.84 16.31
CA ILE A 220 8.66 -5.64 16.72
C ILE A 220 8.37 -5.49 18.21
N ALA A 221 9.41 -5.53 19.05
CA ALA A 221 9.26 -5.36 20.49
C ALA A 221 8.77 -3.95 20.88
N ALA A 222 9.04 -2.92 20.07
CA ALA A 222 8.56 -1.57 20.30
C ALA A 222 7.07 -1.37 19.95
N GLU A 223 6.46 -2.32 19.21
CA GLU A 223 5.03 -2.31 18.89
C GLU A 223 4.17 -3.11 19.89
N ALA A 224 4.79 -3.88 20.79
CA ALA A 224 4.12 -4.77 21.76
C ALA A 224 3.78 -4.07 23.08
#